data_AF-A0A504YMH0-F1
#
_entry.id   AF-A0A504YMH0-F1
#
_cell.length_a   1.000
_cell.length_b   1.000
_cell.length_c   1.000
_cell.angle_alpha   90.00
_cell.angle_beta   90.00
_cell.angle_gamma   90.00
#
_symmetry.space_group_name_H-M   'P 1'
#
loop_
_entity.id
_entity.type
_entity.pdbx_description
1 polymer ?
#
loop_
_entity_poly.entity_id
_entity_poly.type
_entity_poly.pdbx_seq_one_letter_code
_entity_poly.pdbx_strand_id
1 'polypeptide(L)'
;KPINYLNRHFPCTSHSAFIQFPLAEQLTPLVIAAHSKLKTTHIVMGCSTFGRDLLPRVAAKLNVSPINDVIAIHGEDTFQRPIYAGNALVTLKSLVRF
;
A
#
# COMPACT_ATOMS: atom_id res chain seq x y z
N LYS A 1 15.29 -20.81 -6.46
CA LYS A 1 14.44 -21.35 -5.36
C LYS A 1 13.45 -20.25 -4.99
N PRO A 2 12.11 -20.40 -5.14
CA PRO A 2 11.19 -19.31 -4.85
C PRO A 2 11.22 -19.04 -3.35
N ILE A 3 11.67 -17.86 -2.96
CA ILE A 3 11.72 -17.44 -1.57
C ILE A 3 10.33 -16.87 -1.27
N ASN A 4 9.45 -17.68 -0.69
CA ASN A 4 8.12 -17.25 -0.29
C ASN A 4 8.24 -16.34 0.93
N TYR A 5 8.30 -15.02 0.70
CA TYR A 5 8.33 -14.01 1.76
C TYR A 5 6.95 -13.71 2.38
N LEU A 6 5.88 -14.34 1.89
CA LEU A 6 4.52 -14.14 2.40
C LEU A 6 4.25 -15.06 3.59
N ASN A 7 4.37 -14.51 4.80
CA ASN A 7 4.19 -15.25 6.05
C ASN A 7 2.72 -15.62 6.35
N ARG A 8 1.72 -14.89 5.79
CA ARG A 8 0.29 -15.17 5.99
C ARG A 8 -0.52 -14.71 4.78
N HIS A 9 -1.39 -15.58 4.27
CA HIS A 9 -2.39 -15.25 3.27
C HIS A 9 -3.76 -15.15 3.95
N PHE A 10 -4.44 -14.02 3.83
CA PHE A 10 -5.83 -13.88 4.27
C PHE A 10 -6.75 -14.05 3.06
N PRO A 11 -7.42 -15.21 2.89
CA PRO A 11 -8.44 -15.33 1.87
C PRO A 11 -9.64 -14.45 2.22
N CYS A 12 -10.03 -13.56 1.32
CA CYS A 12 -11.24 -12.76 1.40
C CYS A 12 -12.45 -13.70 1.18
N THR A 13 -13.07 -14.22 2.23
CA THR A 13 -14.13 -15.26 2.09
C THR A 13 -15.56 -14.70 1.93
N SER A 14 -15.75 -13.40 1.80
CA SER A 14 -17.08 -12.80 1.62
C SER A 14 -17.34 -12.41 0.15
N HIS A 15 -18.15 -13.23 -0.53
CA HIS A 15 -18.77 -13.01 -1.86
C HIS A 15 -17.81 -12.85 -3.06
N SER A 16 -17.82 -13.84 -3.95
CA SER A 16 -17.00 -13.97 -5.16
C SER A 16 -17.11 -12.82 -6.18
N ALA A 17 -18.13 -11.95 -6.08
CA ALA A 17 -18.35 -10.83 -6.98
C ALA A 17 -17.31 -9.70 -6.83
N PHE A 18 -16.66 -9.60 -5.68
CA PHE A 18 -15.84 -8.44 -5.36
C PHE A 18 -14.47 -8.40 -6.06
N ILE A 19 -13.96 -9.57 -6.46
CA ILE A 19 -12.65 -9.72 -7.10
C ILE A 19 -12.75 -9.42 -8.61
N GLN A 20 -13.96 -9.51 -9.18
CA GLN A 20 -14.19 -9.35 -10.61
C GLN A 20 -14.14 -7.88 -11.05
N PHE A 21 -14.55 -6.96 -10.18
CA PHE A 21 -14.38 -5.52 -10.34
C PHE A 21 -13.83 -4.95 -9.03
N PRO A 22 -12.50 -4.75 -8.93
CA PRO A 22 -11.88 -4.33 -7.69
C PRO A 22 -12.12 -2.83 -7.47
N LEU A 23 -13.32 -2.48 -7.03
CA LEU A 23 -13.70 -1.10 -6.74
C LEU A 23 -13.09 -0.68 -5.39
N ALA A 24 -12.35 0.42 -5.35
CA ALA A 24 -11.62 0.84 -4.15
C ALA A 24 -12.53 0.98 -2.91
N GLU A 25 -13.79 1.37 -3.07
CA GLU A 25 -14.74 1.63 -1.97
C GLU A 25 -14.99 0.41 -1.09
N GLN A 26 -15.14 -0.73 -1.73
CA GLN A 26 -15.52 -1.98 -1.10
C GLN A 26 -14.29 -2.73 -0.57
N LEU A 27 -13.10 -2.48 -1.15
CA LEU A 27 -11.86 -3.11 -0.69
C LEU A 27 -11.22 -2.37 0.49
N THR A 28 -11.39 -1.04 0.55
CA THR A 28 -10.89 -0.19 1.64
C THR A 28 -11.24 -0.73 3.04
N PRO A 29 -12.52 -1.03 3.38
CA PRO A 29 -12.87 -1.52 4.72
C PRO A 29 -12.24 -2.88 5.03
N LEU A 30 -12.02 -3.73 4.02
CA LEU A 30 -11.37 -5.02 4.19
C LEU A 30 -9.88 -4.84 4.55
N VAL A 31 -9.19 -3.94 3.86
CA VAL A 31 -7.78 -3.62 4.15
C VAL A 31 -7.64 -3.07 5.56
N ILE A 32 -8.54 -2.19 5.99
CA ILE A 32 -8.56 -1.65 7.36
C ILE A 32 -8.82 -2.77 8.39
N ALA A 33 -9.79 -3.65 8.14
CA ALA A 33 -10.08 -4.77 9.02
C ALA A 33 -8.89 -5.75 9.13
N ALA A 34 -8.16 -5.97 8.04
CA ALA A 34 -6.94 -6.77 8.03
C ALA A 34 -5.81 -6.08 8.81
N HIS A 35 -5.62 -4.78 8.60
CA HIS A 35 -4.63 -3.98 9.32
C HIS A 35 -4.85 -4.03 10.84
N SER A 36 -6.08 -3.82 11.31
CA SER A 36 -6.42 -3.90 12.74
C SER A 36 -6.15 -5.27 13.37
N LYS A 37 -6.32 -6.36 12.61
CA LYS A 37 -6.06 -7.73 13.09
C LYS A 37 -4.58 -8.07 13.15
N LEU A 38 -3.80 -7.54 12.20
CA LEU A 38 -2.40 -7.91 12.00
C LEU A 38 -1.42 -6.92 12.65
N LYS A 39 -1.85 -5.71 13.00
CA LYS A 39 -0.99 -4.61 13.48
C LYS A 39 0.28 -4.50 12.62
N THR A 40 0.08 -4.49 11.30
CA THR A 40 1.17 -4.49 10.32
C THR A 40 1.85 -3.14 10.32
N THR A 41 3.18 -3.14 10.40
CA THR A 41 3.93 -1.89 10.40
C THR A 41 3.93 -1.19 9.04
N HIS A 42 3.81 -1.89 7.91
CA HIS A 42 3.83 -1.26 6.59
C HIS A 42 2.75 -1.85 5.68
N ILE A 43 2.05 -1.00 4.95
CA ILE A 43 1.14 -1.40 3.88
C ILE A 43 1.79 -1.00 2.55
N VAL A 44 2.08 -1.99 1.71
CA VAL A 44 2.72 -1.78 0.42
C VAL A 44 1.81 -2.32 -0.68
N MET A 45 1.67 -1.55 -1.75
CA MET A 45 1.00 -1.99 -2.97
C MET A 45 1.83 -1.64 -4.20
N GLY A 46 1.65 -2.42 -5.26
CA GLY A 46 2.23 -2.11 -6.55
C GLY A 46 1.70 -0.79 -7.10
N CYS A 47 2.56 -0.06 -7.80
CA CYS A 47 2.24 1.19 -8.48
C CYS A 47 1.45 0.95 -9.78
N SER A 48 0.33 0.25 -9.70
CA SER A 48 -0.63 0.08 -10.80
C SER A 48 -1.75 1.12 -10.71
N THR A 49 -2.59 1.22 -11.74
CA THR A 49 -3.81 2.05 -11.73
C THR A 49 -4.67 1.76 -10.52
N PHE A 50 -4.80 0.49 -10.17
CA PHE A 50 -5.51 0.02 -9.00
C PHE A 50 -4.84 0.46 -7.68
N GLY A 51 -3.51 0.32 -7.56
CA GLY A 51 -2.79 0.76 -6.37
C GLY A 51 -2.90 2.27 -6.14
N ARG A 52 -2.85 3.07 -7.21
CA ARG A 52 -2.99 4.53 -7.15
C ARG A 52 -4.40 5.00 -6.75
N ASP A 53 -5.43 4.21 -7.02
CA ASP A 53 -6.81 4.51 -6.60
C ASP A 53 -7.07 4.08 -5.14
N LEU A 54 -6.60 2.90 -4.75
CA LEU A 54 -6.91 2.32 -3.45
C LEU A 54 -6.05 2.87 -2.30
N LEU A 55 -4.74 3.02 -2.53
CA LEU A 55 -3.78 3.44 -1.49
C LEU A 55 -4.14 4.78 -0.83
N PRO A 56 -4.43 5.88 -1.58
CA PRO A 56 -4.77 7.15 -0.95
C PRO A 56 -6.09 7.09 -0.17
N ARG A 57 -7.04 6.25 -0.57
CA ARG A 57 -8.31 6.07 0.14
C ARG A 57 -8.12 5.38 1.49
N VAL A 58 -7.30 4.33 1.52
CA VAL A 58 -6.92 3.66 2.78
C VAL A 58 -6.13 4.62 3.68
N ALA A 59 -5.16 5.34 3.10
CA ALA A 59 -4.33 6.29 3.85
C ALA A 59 -5.17 7.42 4.47
N ALA A 60 -6.17 7.94 3.75
CA ALA A 60 -7.11 8.93 4.26
C ALA A 60 -7.93 8.41 5.46
N LYS A 61 -8.40 7.15 5.40
CA LYS A 61 -9.12 6.53 6.53
C LYS A 61 -8.25 6.33 7.77
N LEU A 62 -6.94 6.15 7.58
CA LEU A 62 -5.96 6.01 8.66
C LEU A 62 -5.35 7.34 9.10
N ASN A 63 -5.72 8.47 8.46
CA ASN A 63 -5.17 9.81 8.69
C ASN A 63 -3.65 9.91 8.49
N VAL A 64 -3.10 9.27 7.46
CA VAL A 64 -1.66 9.33 7.17
C VAL A 64 -1.41 9.72 5.71
N SER A 65 -0.28 10.38 5.47
CA SER A 65 0.17 10.75 4.13
C SER A 65 0.78 9.54 3.40
N PRO A 66 0.22 9.10 2.26
CA PRO A 66 0.81 8.04 1.46
C PRO A 66 2.04 8.52 0.67
N ILE A 67 3.00 7.63 0.43
CA ILE A 67 4.13 7.86 -0.46
C ILE A 67 3.90 7.09 -1.76
N ASN A 68 3.75 7.82 -2.86
CA ASN A 68 3.49 7.23 -4.18
C ASN A 68 4.78 7.08 -5.00
N ASP A 69 4.75 6.15 -5.96
CA ASP A 69 5.78 5.93 -6.98
C ASP A 69 7.20 5.77 -6.40
N VAL A 70 7.34 4.94 -5.35
CA VAL A 70 8.65 4.64 -4.75
C VAL A 70 9.47 3.77 -5.69
N ILE A 71 10.69 4.23 -6.00
CA ILE A 71 11.64 3.51 -6.86
C ILE A 71 12.73 2.78 -6.07
N ALA A 72 13.07 3.27 -4.88
CA ALA A 72 14.08 2.68 -4.02
C ALA A 72 13.74 2.89 -2.54
N ILE A 73 14.06 1.89 -1.73
CA ILE A 73 13.91 1.90 -0.27
C ILE A 73 15.33 1.88 0.30
N HIS A 74 15.74 2.98 0.94
CA HIS A 74 17.08 3.14 1.50
C HIS A 74 17.15 2.74 2.98
N GLY A 75 16.00 2.69 3.67
CA GLY A 75 15.88 2.27 5.06
C GLY A 75 14.42 2.13 5.47
N GLU A 76 14.15 1.89 6.75
CA GLU A 76 12.79 1.65 7.28
C GLU A 76 11.84 2.82 7.00
N ASP A 77 12.32 4.05 7.16
CA ASP A 77 11.51 5.26 7.04
C ASP A 77 11.94 6.16 5.86
N THR A 78 12.87 5.70 5.01
CA THR A 78 13.50 6.52 3.95
C THR A 78 13.26 5.94 2.56
N PHE A 79 12.57 6.70 1.72
CA PHE A 79 12.10 6.29 0.41
C PHE A 79 12.57 7.27 -0.66
N GLN A 80 12.82 6.78 -1.87
CA GLN A 80 13.14 7.62 -3.01
C GLN A 80 12.02 7.55 -4.03
N ARG A 81 11.57 8.72 -4.52
CA ARG A 81 10.60 8.82 -5.61
C ARG A 81 11.09 9.78 -6.69
N PRO A 82 10.79 9.52 -7.97
CA PRO A 82 11.02 10.47 -9.04
C PRO A 82 10.00 11.62 -8.95
N ILE A 83 10.47 12.82 -9.29
CA ILE A 83 9.66 14.01 -9.51
C ILE A 83 10.01 14.60 -10.89
N TYR A 84 9.18 15.48 -11.42
CA TYR A 84 9.36 16.08 -12.75
C TYR A 84 9.57 15.03 -13.86
N ALA A 85 8.66 14.05 -13.94
CA ALA A 85 8.70 12.96 -14.93
C ALA A 85 10.02 12.14 -14.93
N GLY A 86 10.68 12.04 -13.77
CA GLY A 86 11.92 11.27 -13.62
C GLY A 86 13.21 12.09 -13.75
N ASN A 87 13.13 13.39 -13.98
CA ASN A 87 14.33 14.23 -14.15
C ASN A 87 15.02 14.59 -12.82
N ALA A 88 14.29 14.55 -11.71
CA ALA A 88 14.87 14.70 -10.39
C ALA A 88 14.39 13.59 -9.45
N LEU A 89 15.27 13.17 -8.55
CA LEU A 89 14.97 12.16 -7.56
C LEU A 89 14.91 12.83 -6.19
N VAL A 90 13.83 12.60 -5.45
CA VAL A 90 13.67 13.11 -4.10
C VAL A 90 13.71 11.95 -3.11
N THR A 91 14.57 12.12 -2.11
CA THR A 91 14.61 11.27 -0.93
C THR A 91 13.68 11.85 0.12
N LEU A 92 12.64 11.11 0.47
CA LEU A 92 11.65 11.46 1.48
C LEU A 92 11.86 10.62 2.73
N LYS A 93 11.67 11.24 3.89
CA LYS A 93 11.63 10.56 5.18
C LYS A 93 10.21 10.61 5.73
N SER A 94 9.62 9.45 5.99
CA SER A 94 8.33 9.40 6.70
C SER A 94 8.54 9.67 8.18
N LEU A 95 7.72 10.54 8.76
CA LEU A 95 7.67 10.76 10.21
C LEU A 95 6.67 9.82 10.89
N VAL A 96 5.72 9.27 10.12
CA VAL A 96 4.67 8.39 10.61
C VAL A 96 5.05 6.96 10.26
N ARG A 97 5.20 6.14 11.31
CA ARG A 97 5.32 4.69 11.19
C ARG A 97 3.92 4.10 11.16
N PHE A 98 3.66 3.26 10.17
CA PHE A 98 2.49 2.40 10.19
C PHE A 98 2.76 1.19 11.08
#